data_AF-A0A8J2SER4-F1
#
_entry.id   AF-A0A8J2SER4-F1
#
_cell.length_a   1.000
_cell.length_b   1.000
_cell.length_c   1.000
_cell.angle_alpha   90.00
_cell.angle_beta   90.00
_cell.angle_gamma   90.00
#
_symmetry.space_group_name_H-M   'P 1'
#
loop_
_entity.id
_entity.type
_entity.pdbx_description
1 polymer ?
#
loop_
_entity_poly.entity_id
_entity_poly.type
_entity_poly.pdbx_seq_one_letter_code
_entity_poly.pdbx_strand_id
1 'polypeptide(L)'
;MIHALWLAVKEEAGELDERRKNFATTCLPTSLGEVCRDVPRLIEAALFPFLPIKRILTDTMAPAAACYGILAFVTFYFAVTLLAMCPIEANLRFISAAWYMAFAAIVAYTRYRVRHHRQIKHGDVLTDMCIAVLFYPLALVQHEKELRAPDDFYGGSLDKESEEKEA
;
A
#
# COMPACT_ATOMS: atom_id res chain seq x y z
N MET A 1 -12.70 6.01 -11.97
CA MET A 1 -12.57 6.28 -10.52
C MET A 1 -13.58 5.52 -9.68
N ILE A 2 -14.90 5.73 -9.82
CA ILE A 2 -15.91 5.05 -8.98
C ILE A 2 -15.81 3.53 -9.08
N HIS A 3 -15.60 2.99 -10.28
CA HIS A 3 -15.44 1.54 -10.49
C HIS A 3 -14.17 0.98 -9.83
N ALA A 4 -13.05 1.71 -9.87
CA ALA A 4 -11.81 1.31 -9.22
C ALA A 4 -11.90 1.42 -7.69
N LEU A 5 -12.58 2.45 -7.18
CA LEU A 5 -12.85 2.58 -5.75
C LEU A 5 -13.74 1.43 -5.26
N TRP A 6 -14.76 1.06 -6.04
CA TRP A 6 -15.61 -0.08 -5.76
C TRP A 6 -14.84 -1.41 -5.80
N LEU A 7 -13.94 -1.59 -6.76
CA LEU A 7 -13.05 -2.76 -6.81
C LEU A 7 -12.11 -2.81 -5.60
N ALA A 8 -11.53 -1.68 -5.20
CA ALA A 8 -10.69 -1.59 -4.01
C ALA A 8 -11.50 -1.94 -2.75
N VAL A 9 -12.73 -1.45 -2.62
CA VAL A 9 -13.60 -1.81 -1.48
C VAL A 9 -13.91 -3.30 -1.47
N LYS A 10 -14.16 -3.92 -2.64
CA LYS A 10 -14.38 -5.37 -2.74
C LYS A 10 -13.15 -6.20 -2.44
N GLU A 11 -11.98 -5.73 -2.87
CA GLU A 11 -10.68 -6.32 -2.56
C GLU A 11 -10.44 -6.34 -1.05
N GLU A 12 -10.69 -5.20 -0.40
CA GLU A 12 -10.51 -5.06 1.05
C GLU A 12 -11.63 -5.71 1.89
N ALA A 13 -12.80 -5.97 1.30
CA ALA A 13 -13.90 -6.71 1.93
C ALA A 13 -13.78 -8.24 1.80
N GLY A 14 -12.76 -8.74 1.09
CA GLY A 14 -12.60 -10.18 0.84
C GLY A 14 -13.65 -10.77 -0.11
N GLU A 15 -14.39 -9.93 -0.85
CA GLU A 15 -15.42 -10.37 -1.81
C GLU A 15 -14.84 -10.77 -3.18
N LEU A 16 -13.51 -10.75 -3.34
CA LEU A 16 -12.86 -11.20 -4.55
C LEU A 16 -12.66 -12.72 -4.52
N ASP A 17 -13.08 -13.35 -5.61
CA ASP A 17 -12.96 -14.77 -5.97
C ASP A 17 -11.71 -15.47 -5.38
N GLU A 18 -11.93 -16.42 -4.46
CA GLU A 18 -10.92 -17.19 -3.72
C GLU A 18 -9.95 -17.97 -4.61
N ARG A 19 -10.29 -18.17 -5.89
CA ARG A 19 -9.43 -18.83 -6.89
C ARG A 19 -8.36 -17.92 -7.47
N ARG A 20 -8.31 -16.64 -7.08
CA ARG A 20 -7.38 -15.63 -7.62
C ARG A 20 -6.24 -15.36 -6.65
N LYS A 21 -5.02 -15.27 -7.19
CA LYS A 21 -3.85 -14.82 -6.44
C LYS A 21 -3.99 -13.33 -6.13
N ASN A 22 -4.42 -13.03 -4.91
CA ASN A 22 -4.60 -11.68 -4.35
C ASN A 22 -3.63 -11.46 -3.18
N PHE A 23 -3.61 -10.24 -2.62
CA PHE A 23 -2.97 -9.99 -1.33
C PHE A 23 -3.58 -10.90 -0.25
N ALA A 24 -2.73 -11.54 0.56
CA ALA A 24 -3.15 -12.47 1.60
C ALA A 24 -3.74 -11.77 2.84
N THR A 25 -3.46 -10.48 2.99
CA THR A 25 -3.90 -9.62 4.08
C THR A 25 -4.71 -8.46 3.53
N THR A 26 -5.76 -8.06 4.26
CA THR A 26 -6.53 -6.84 3.99
C THR A 26 -5.88 -5.63 4.67
N CYS A 27 -5.97 -4.45 4.08
CA CYS A 27 -5.68 -3.15 4.69
C CYS A 27 -6.51 -2.96 5.97
N LEU A 28 -7.78 -3.37 5.93
CA LEU A 28 -8.67 -3.26 7.07
C LEU A 28 -8.51 -4.52 7.93
N PRO A 29 -8.07 -4.38 9.20
CA PRO A 29 -7.90 -5.52 10.08
C PRO A 29 -9.25 -6.18 10.36
N THR A 30 -9.30 -7.49 10.17
CA THR A 30 -10.51 -8.32 10.34
C THR A 30 -10.83 -8.62 11.79
N SER A 31 -9.87 -8.46 12.71
CA SER A 31 -10.04 -8.72 14.13
C SER A 31 -9.34 -7.68 15.02
N LEU A 32 -9.92 -7.40 16.20
CA LEU A 32 -9.32 -6.50 17.20
C LEU A 32 -7.94 -6.97 17.70
N GLY A 33 -7.70 -8.30 17.72
CA GLY A 33 -6.41 -8.85 18.12
C GLY A 33 -5.29 -8.52 17.13
N GLU A 34 -5.59 -8.54 15.82
CA GLU A 34 -4.66 -8.11 14.78
C GLU A 34 -4.40 -6.61 14.85
N VAL A 35 -5.45 -5.80 15.06
CA VAL A 35 -5.32 -4.34 15.27
C VAL A 35 -4.29 -4.07 16.36
N CYS A 36 -4.47 -4.65 17.55
CA CYS A 36 -3.61 -4.40 18.71
C CYS A 36 -2.14 -4.77 18.45
N ARG A 37 -1.88 -5.81 17.64
CA ARG A 37 -0.53 -6.21 17.26
C ARG A 37 0.12 -5.24 16.28
N ASP A 38 -0.68 -4.61 15.42
CA ASP A 38 -0.20 -3.71 14.38
C ASP A 38 -0.17 -2.24 14.78
N VAL A 39 -0.79 -1.86 15.90
CA VAL A 39 -0.75 -0.48 16.46
C VAL A 39 0.64 0.17 16.39
N PRO A 40 1.75 -0.45 16.87
CA PRO A 40 3.05 0.20 16.82
C PRO A 40 3.52 0.48 15.39
N ARG A 41 3.25 -0.41 14.44
CA ARG A 41 3.59 -0.22 13.03
C ARG A 41 2.68 0.80 12.36
N LEU A 42 1.41 0.86 12.77
CA LEU A 42 0.47 1.86 12.30
C LEU A 42 0.88 3.26 12.76
N ILE A 43 1.32 3.41 14.01
CA ILE A 43 1.85 4.66 14.55
C ILE A 43 3.12 5.06 13.79
N GLU A 44 4.03 4.10 13.55
CA GLU A 44 5.24 4.34 12.76
C GLU A 44 4.89 4.79 11.34
N ALA A 45 3.98 4.09 10.66
CA ALA A 45 3.55 4.44 9.30
C ALA A 45 2.82 5.78 9.23
N ALA A 46 2.06 6.15 10.27
CA ALA A 46 1.35 7.42 10.33
C ALA A 46 2.30 8.60 10.55
N LEU A 47 3.24 8.49 11.49
CA LEU A 47 4.13 9.57 11.89
C LEU A 47 5.40 9.66 11.06
N PHE A 48 5.94 8.52 10.63
CA PHE A 48 7.22 8.40 9.94
C PHE A 48 7.10 7.51 8.68
N PRO A 49 6.21 7.84 7.72
CA PRO A 49 5.92 6.97 6.56
C PRO A 49 7.13 6.66 5.66
N PHE A 50 8.17 7.49 5.69
CA PHE A 50 9.39 7.26 4.92
C PHE A 50 10.17 6.01 5.37
N LEU A 51 10.04 5.60 6.64
CA LEU A 51 10.69 4.39 7.16
C LEU A 51 10.13 3.11 6.53
N PRO A 52 8.83 2.80 6.63
CA PRO A 52 8.27 1.62 5.99
C PRO A 52 8.41 1.68 4.46
N ILE A 53 8.25 2.84 3.82
CA ILE A 53 8.47 2.99 2.36
C ILE A 53 9.89 2.54 1.97
N LYS A 54 10.91 3.01 2.69
CA LYS A 54 12.30 2.63 2.43
C LYS A 54 12.51 1.12 2.64
N ARG A 55 11.97 0.54 3.71
CA ARG A 55 12.08 -0.91 3.99
C ARG A 55 11.43 -1.73 2.87
N ILE A 56 10.16 -1.47 2.56
CA ILE A 56 9.39 -2.15 1.50
C ILE A 56 10.13 -2.09 0.16
N LEU A 57 10.65 -0.91 -0.21
CA LEU A 57 11.38 -0.74 -1.47
C LEU A 57 12.75 -1.44 -1.46
N THR A 58 13.41 -1.51 -0.31
CA THR A 58 14.68 -2.25 -0.18
C THR A 58 14.44 -3.76 -0.28
N ASP A 59 13.40 -4.26 0.38
CA ASP A 59 13.01 -5.67 0.38
C ASP A 59 12.55 -6.15 -1.00
N THR A 60 11.88 -5.28 -1.78
CA THR A 60 11.48 -5.55 -3.17
C THR A 60 12.60 -5.29 -4.20
N MET A 61 13.84 -5.05 -3.75
CA MET A 61 15.01 -4.73 -4.57
C MET A 61 14.75 -3.59 -5.57
N ALA A 62 14.10 -2.52 -5.13
CA ALA A 62 13.84 -1.37 -5.97
C ALA A 62 15.10 -0.52 -6.19
N PRO A 63 15.39 -0.13 -7.46
CA PRO A 63 16.44 0.82 -7.71
C PRO A 63 16.09 2.14 -7.01
N ALA A 64 17.09 2.77 -6.39
CA ALA A 64 16.93 4.05 -5.71
C ALA A 64 15.90 4.07 -4.55
N ALA A 65 15.72 2.95 -3.83
CA ALA A 65 14.85 2.88 -2.64
C ALA A 65 15.12 4.02 -1.62
N ALA A 66 16.38 4.38 -1.42
CA ALA A 66 16.77 5.50 -0.56
C ALA A 66 16.26 6.86 -1.08
N CYS A 67 16.30 7.10 -2.39
CA CYS A 67 15.79 8.33 -3.00
C CYS A 67 14.28 8.44 -2.84
N TYR A 68 13.53 7.36 -3.02
CA TYR A 68 12.08 7.34 -2.78
C TYR A 68 11.74 7.59 -1.31
N GLY A 69 12.53 7.06 -0.36
CA GLY A 69 12.38 7.36 1.05
C GLY A 69 12.59 8.85 1.38
N ILE A 70 13.64 9.46 0.83
CA ILE A 70 13.91 10.91 0.99
C ILE A 70 12.79 11.73 0.35
N LEU A 71 12.34 11.36 -0.85
CA LEU A 71 11.24 12.04 -1.53
C LEU A 71 9.94 11.94 -0.74
N ALA A 72 9.63 10.78 -0.16
CA ALA A 72 8.48 10.59 0.72
C ALA A 72 8.57 11.47 1.97
N PHE A 73 9.75 11.57 2.59
CA PHE A 73 9.99 12.48 3.72
C PHE A 73 9.69 13.93 3.34
N VAL A 74 10.30 14.41 2.25
CA VAL A 74 10.14 15.80 1.79
C VAL A 74 8.69 16.09 1.45
N THR A 75 8.07 15.27 0.60
CA THR A 75 6.69 15.51 0.13
C THR A 75 5.66 15.44 1.26
N PHE A 76 5.78 14.47 2.17
CA PHE A 76 4.87 14.31 3.30
C PHE A 76 4.96 15.47 4.29
N TYR A 77 6.16 15.76 4.82
CA TYR A 77 6.30 16.82 5.82
C TYR A 77 6.08 18.20 5.23
N PHE A 78 6.38 18.41 3.94
CA PHE A 78 6.03 19.65 3.26
C PHE A 78 4.52 19.81 3.13
N ALA A 79 3.78 18.77 2.73
CA ALA A 79 2.31 18.79 2.69
C ALA A 79 1.71 19.09 4.07
N VAL A 80 2.20 18.44 5.13
CA VAL A 80 1.76 18.67 6.51
C VAL A 80 2.05 20.09 6.98
N THR A 81 3.23 20.62 6.67
CA THR A 81 3.61 22.00 7.03
C THR A 81 2.70 23.02 6.34
N LEU A 82 2.44 22.85 5.04
CA LEU A 82 1.52 23.71 4.29
C LEU A 82 0.09 23.62 4.82
N LEU A 83 -0.33 22.42 5.24
CA LEU A 83 -1.65 22.22 5.87
C LEU A 83 -1.74 22.95 7.22
N ALA A 84 -0.69 22.89 8.03
CA ALA A 84 -0.62 23.60 9.30
C ALA A 84 -0.63 25.14 9.12
N MET A 85 -0.09 25.63 7.99
CA MET A 85 -0.09 27.05 7.62
C MET A 85 -1.39 27.52 6.96
N CYS A 86 -2.39 26.65 6.77
CA CYS A 86 -3.70 27.03 6.21
C CYS A 86 -4.42 28.21 6.90
N PRO A 87 -4.24 28.49 8.21
CA PRO A 87 -4.81 29.69 8.83
C PRO A 87 -4.28 31.00 8.24
N ILE A 88 -3.10 31.00 7.61
CA ILE A 88 -2.48 32.18 7.00
C ILE A 88 -3.12 32.47 5.65
N GLU A 89 -3.20 31.46 4.77
CA GLU A 89 -3.79 31.60 3.44
C GLU A 89 -4.66 30.40 3.08
N ALA A 90 -5.88 30.70 2.66
CA ALA A 90 -6.85 29.71 2.24
C ALA A 90 -6.41 28.87 1.03
N ASN A 91 -5.51 29.36 0.17
CA ASN A 91 -5.08 28.60 -1.01
C ASN A 91 -4.03 27.52 -0.70
N LEU A 92 -3.39 27.58 0.47
CA LEU A 92 -2.36 26.62 0.88
C LEU A 92 -2.89 25.19 1.01
N ARG A 93 -4.19 25.01 1.28
CA ARG A 93 -4.85 23.69 1.34
C ARG A 93 -4.85 22.99 -0.02
N PHE A 94 -4.99 23.72 -1.13
CA PHE A 94 -4.90 23.12 -2.48
C PHE A 94 -3.47 22.70 -2.82
N ILE A 95 -2.50 23.54 -2.42
CA ILE A 95 -1.07 23.23 -2.63
C ILE A 95 -0.67 22.04 -1.77
N SER A 96 -1.05 22.03 -0.49
CA SER A 96 -0.85 20.90 0.41
C SER A 96 -1.46 19.61 -0.15
N ALA A 97 -2.68 19.66 -0.67
CA ALA A 97 -3.32 18.50 -1.30
C ALA A 97 -2.53 17.99 -2.52
N ALA A 98 -1.98 18.86 -3.35
CA ALA A 98 -1.15 18.44 -4.49
C ALA A 98 0.13 17.71 -4.04
N TRP A 99 0.80 18.21 -2.99
CA TRP A 99 1.97 17.54 -2.42
C TRP A 99 1.61 16.22 -1.72
N TYR A 100 0.45 16.16 -1.08
CA TYR A 100 -0.08 14.91 -0.54
C TYR A 100 -0.37 13.88 -1.64
N MET A 101 -0.91 14.31 -2.79
CA MET A 101 -1.12 13.42 -3.93
C MET A 101 0.21 12.88 -4.50
N ALA A 102 1.27 13.71 -4.52
CA ALA A 102 2.61 13.25 -4.89
C ALA A 102 3.15 12.21 -3.90
N PHE A 103 2.94 12.42 -2.59
CA PHE A 103 3.26 11.43 -1.57
C PHE A 103 2.47 10.12 -1.76
N ALA A 104 1.15 10.21 -2.00
CA ALA A 104 0.30 9.05 -2.23
C ALA A 104 0.73 8.26 -3.48
N ALA A 105 1.25 8.92 -4.51
CA ALA A 105 1.83 8.25 -5.67
C ALA A 105 3.06 7.39 -5.31
N ILE A 106 3.89 7.84 -4.37
CA ILE A 106 5.02 7.05 -3.86
C ILE A 106 4.51 5.83 -3.10
N VAL A 107 3.49 5.98 -2.25
CA VAL A 107 2.88 4.86 -1.52
C VAL A 107 2.24 3.85 -2.49
N ALA A 108 1.50 4.31 -3.50
CA ALA A 108 0.94 3.47 -4.54
C ALA A 108 2.03 2.72 -5.31
N TYR A 109 3.17 3.37 -5.59
CA TYR A 109 4.32 2.72 -6.19
C TYR A 109 4.86 1.58 -5.31
N THR A 110 4.90 1.75 -3.99
CA THR A 110 5.29 0.64 -3.10
C THR A 110 4.35 -0.56 -3.22
N ARG A 111 3.03 -0.33 -3.31
CA ARG A 111 2.03 -1.39 -3.52
C ARG A 111 2.23 -2.11 -4.85
N TYR A 112 2.41 -1.35 -5.92
CA TYR A 112 2.74 -1.86 -7.25
C TYR A 112 3.99 -2.76 -7.22
N ARG A 113 5.04 -2.34 -6.52
CA ARG A 113 6.28 -3.13 -6.38
C ARG A 113 6.08 -4.42 -5.61
N VAL A 114 5.30 -4.41 -4.52
CA VAL A 114 4.97 -5.63 -3.79
C VAL A 114 4.19 -6.60 -4.67
N ARG A 115 3.21 -6.12 -5.47
CA ARG A 115 2.46 -6.97 -6.42
C ARG A 115 3.38 -7.65 -7.43
N HIS A 116 4.29 -6.88 -8.02
CA HIS A 116 5.26 -7.44 -8.97
C HIS A 116 6.22 -8.43 -8.32
N HIS A 117 6.68 -8.16 -7.10
CA HIS A 117 7.57 -9.06 -6.37
C HIS A 117 6.88 -10.38 -6.03
N ARG A 118 5.61 -10.34 -5.59
CA ARG A 118 4.81 -11.51 -5.23
C ARG A 118 4.04 -12.15 -6.41
N GLN A 119 4.26 -11.67 -7.65
CA GLN A 119 3.59 -12.16 -8.86
C GLN A 119 2.05 -12.13 -8.77
N ILE A 120 1.51 -11.10 -8.12
CA ILE A 120 0.06 -10.85 -8.03
C ILE A 120 -0.37 -10.25 -9.36
N LYS A 121 -1.05 -11.05 -10.20
CA LYS A 121 -1.42 -10.67 -11.57
C LYS A 121 -2.61 -9.71 -11.65
N HIS A 122 -3.35 -9.52 -10.55
CA HIS A 122 -4.58 -8.74 -10.54
C HIS A 122 -4.43 -7.48 -9.68
N GLY A 123 -4.80 -6.35 -10.27
CA GLY A 123 -4.81 -5.05 -9.64
C GLY A 123 -4.44 -3.95 -10.62
N ASP A 124 -5.11 -2.80 -10.51
CA ASP A 124 -4.87 -1.63 -11.35
C ASP A 124 -3.95 -0.64 -10.59
N VAL A 125 -3.29 0.25 -11.32
CA VAL A 125 -2.60 1.41 -10.72
C VAL A 125 -3.61 2.32 -10.05
N LEU A 126 -4.84 2.40 -10.58
CA LEU A 126 -5.86 3.29 -10.07
C LEU A 126 -6.44 2.82 -8.72
N THR A 127 -6.54 1.51 -8.49
CA THR A 127 -6.97 0.96 -7.19
C THR A 127 -5.89 1.21 -6.13
N ASP A 128 -4.62 1.02 -6.47
CA ASP A 128 -3.48 1.33 -5.60
C ASP A 128 -3.44 2.80 -5.20
N MET A 129 -3.70 3.71 -6.14
CA MET A 129 -3.80 5.13 -5.87
C MET A 129 -4.96 5.45 -4.92
N CYS A 130 -6.13 4.84 -5.10
CA CYS A 130 -7.25 5.06 -4.19
C CYS A 130 -6.93 4.62 -2.76
N ILE A 131 -6.29 3.46 -2.61
CA ILE A 131 -5.94 2.93 -1.28
C ILE A 131 -4.81 3.75 -0.64
N ALA A 132 -3.81 4.15 -1.42
CA ALA A 132 -2.75 5.03 -0.96
C ALA A 132 -3.28 6.42 -0.56
N VAL A 133 -4.27 6.98 -1.24
CA VAL A 133 -4.83 8.30 -0.88
C VAL A 133 -5.68 8.22 0.38
N LEU A 134 -6.50 7.18 0.53
CA LEU A 134 -7.48 7.08 1.61
C LEU A 134 -6.93 6.43 2.88
N PHE A 135 -6.04 5.45 2.73
CA PHE A 135 -5.62 4.55 3.80
C PHE A 135 -4.10 4.30 3.81
N TYR A 136 -3.28 5.30 3.49
CA TYR A 136 -1.82 5.13 3.39
C TYR A 136 -1.15 4.43 4.59
N PRO A 137 -1.52 4.69 5.87
CA PRO A 137 -0.85 4.03 6.99
C PRO A 137 -1.17 2.53 7.03
N LEU A 138 -2.43 2.17 6.75
CA LEU A 138 -2.89 0.79 6.69
C LEU A 138 -2.28 0.06 5.49
N ALA A 139 -2.21 0.73 4.33
CA ALA A 139 -1.58 0.19 3.14
C ALA A 139 -0.09 -0.13 3.36
N LEU A 140 0.65 0.77 4.00
CA LEU A 140 2.07 0.53 4.31
C LEU A 140 2.26 -0.66 5.26
N VAL A 141 1.40 -0.82 6.25
CA VAL A 141 1.41 -1.99 7.15
C VAL A 141 1.09 -3.27 6.38
N GLN A 142 0.08 -3.24 5.49
CA GLN A 142 -0.25 -4.36 4.62
C GLN A 142 0.96 -4.76 3.77
N HIS A 143 1.60 -3.81 3.09
CA HIS A 143 2.78 -4.07 2.25
C HIS A 143 3.91 -4.76 3.03
N GLU A 144 4.20 -4.32 4.26
CA GLU A 144 5.22 -4.96 5.10
C GLU A 144 4.81 -6.37 5.54
N LYS A 145 3.52 -6.61 5.85
CA LYS A 145 3.03 -7.94 6.19
C LYS A 145 3.16 -8.90 5.02
N GLU A 146 2.81 -8.44 3.82
CA GLU A 146 2.88 -9.25 2.61
C GLU A 146 4.29 -9.64 2.24
N LEU A 147 5.26 -8.76 2.50
CA LEU A 147 6.67 -9.10 2.31
C LEU A 147 7.19 -10.09 3.35
N ARG A 148 6.61 -10.14 4.54
CA ARG A 148 7.00 -11.06 5.62
C ARG A 148 6.20 -12.36 5.64
N ALA A 149 5.13 -12.46 4.86
CA ALA A 149 4.34 -13.68 4.74
C ALA A 149 5.17 -14.79 4.07
N PRO A 150 5.11 -16.04 4.56
CA PRO A 150 5.81 -17.15 3.94
C PRO A 150 5.31 -17.38 2.50
N ASP A 151 6.22 -17.74 1.59
CA ASP A 151 5.92 -17.90 0.16
C ASP A 151 4.84 -18.95 -0.14
N ASP A 152 4.62 -19.88 0.79
CA ASP A 152 3.59 -20.92 0.72
C ASP A 152 2.16 -20.36 0.56
N PHE A 153 1.89 -19.15 1.06
CA PHE A 153 0.60 -18.45 0.86
C PHE A 153 0.33 -18.07 -0.60
N TYR A 154 1.39 -17.96 -1.41
CA TYR A 154 1.32 -17.49 -2.79
C TYR A 154 1.59 -18.58 -3.84
N GLY A 155 1.99 -19.79 -3.41
CA GLY A 155 2.30 -20.94 -4.27
C GLY A 155 1.32 -22.12 -4.20
N GLY A 156 0.27 -22.05 -3.36
CA GLY A 156 -0.54 -23.22 -3.01
C GLY A 156 -1.57 -23.72 -4.04
N SER A 157 -1.99 -22.93 -5.02
CA SER A 157 -3.19 -23.28 -5.83
C SER A 157 -3.04 -23.21 -7.35
N LEU A 158 -1.98 -22.61 -7.91
CA LEU A 158 -1.86 -22.46 -9.36
C LEU A 158 -0.95 -23.49 -10.04
N ASP A 159 0.04 -24.05 -9.34
CA ASP A 159 0.94 -25.03 -9.96
C ASP A 159 0.30 -26.43 -10.05
N LYS A 160 -0.67 -26.74 -9.18
CA LYS A 160 -1.38 -28.03 -9.21
C LYS A 160 -2.40 -28.14 -10.36
N GLU A 161 -3.07 -27.05 -10.74
CA GLU A 161 -4.04 -27.09 -11.86
C GLU A 161 -3.37 -27.09 -13.24
N SER A 162 -2.12 -26.63 -13.37
CA SER A 162 -1.36 -26.77 -14.62
C SER A 162 -0.82 -28.18 -14.81
N GLU A 163 -0.41 -28.86 -13.74
CA GLU A 163 0.05 -30.26 -13.82
C GLU A 163 -1.13 -31.24 -14.03
N GLU A 164 -2.31 -30.98 -13.46
CA GLU A 164 -3.49 -31.84 -13.63
C GLU A 164 -4.19 -31.68 -15.01
N LYS A 165 -3.86 -30.63 -15.77
CA LYS A 165 -4.35 -30.43 -17.15
C LYS A 165 -3.39 -30.94 -18.22
N GLU A 166 -2.17 -31.30 -17.84
CA GLU A 166 -1.16 -31.87 -18.75
C GLU A 166 -0.91 -33.38 -18.51
N ALA A 167 -1.58 -34.00 -17.54
CA ALA A 167 -1.59 -35.45 -17.28
C ALA A 167 -2.88 -36.13 -17.80
#